data_AF-A0A9E4JRV6-F1
#
_entry.id   AF-A0A9E4JRV6-F1
#
_cell.length_a   1.000
_cell.length_b   1.000
_cell.length_c   1.000
_cell.angle_alpha   90.00
_cell.angle_beta   90.00
_cell.angle_gamma   90.00
#
_symmetry.space_group_name_H-M   'P 1'
#
loop_
_entity.id
_entity.type
_entity.pdbx_description
1 polymer ?
#
loop_
_entity_poly.entity_id
_entity_poly.type
_entity_poly.pdbx_seq_one_letter_code
_entity_poly.pdbx_strand_id
1 'polypeptide(L)'
;MNLFLCTNYAKDHWTQLKMICDIARLIHCRSELDWKQVINYANSLRRIRTLFVGLFLVQNILGVKLPQEIYEKMQKDEVAKSLSEQVQKRLFQNQGCDPGILEKTFFNLKLRETLQDKARYTRFSSTKVLEQFNNKAHSFISGLKPITQKLINYRK
;
A
#
# COMPACT_ATOMS: atom_id res chain seq x y z
N MET A 1 24.37 17.85 -2.60
CA MET A 1 23.02 17.68 -3.16
C MET A 1 23.01 16.37 -3.95
N ASN A 2 22.55 15.26 -3.35
CA ASN A 2 22.74 13.91 -3.88
C ASN A 2 21.52 13.44 -4.69
N LEU A 3 21.59 13.53 -6.02
CA LEU A 3 20.66 12.92 -6.98
C LEU A 3 20.52 11.38 -6.81
N PHE A 4 21.44 10.74 -6.10
CA PHE A 4 21.45 9.29 -5.88
C PHE A 4 20.33 8.78 -4.96
N LEU A 5 19.78 9.65 -4.08
CA LEU A 5 18.63 9.31 -3.23
C LEU A 5 17.31 9.34 -4.01
N CYS A 6 17.22 10.09 -5.12
CA CYS A 6 16.04 10.13 -5.97
C CYS A 6 15.81 8.81 -6.73
N THR A 7 16.86 8.02 -6.97
CA THR A 7 16.80 6.86 -7.88
C THR A 7 16.45 5.54 -7.20
N ASN A 8 16.86 5.33 -5.93
CA ASN A 8 16.66 4.04 -5.25
C ASN A 8 15.43 4.01 -4.32
N TYR A 9 14.97 5.16 -3.81
CA TYR A 9 13.86 5.24 -2.85
C TYR A 9 12.49 5.46 -3.50
N ALA A 10 12.45 5.67 -4.82
CA ALA A 10 11.28 6.20 -5.50
C ALA A 10 10.35 5.14 -6.10
N LYS A 11 10.70 3.87 -6.28
CA LYS A 11 9.92 2.99 -7.17
C LYS A 11 8.47 2.76 -6.73
N ASP A 12 8.25 2.42 -5.46
CA ASP A 12 6.91 2.15 -4.94
C ASP A 12 6.12 3.45 -4.68
N HIS A 13 6.79 4.47 -4.12
CA HIS A 13 6.21 5.81 -3.91
C HIS A 13 5.84 6.52 -5.22
N TRP A 14 6.69 6.41 -6.24
CA TRP A 14 6.45 6.94 -7.58
C TRP A 14 5.29 6.25 -8.27
N THR A 15 5.16 4.94 -8.09
CA THR A 15 4.02 4.19 -8.63
C THR A 15 2.70 4.67 -7.99
N GLN A 16 2.70 4.91 -6.67
CA GLN A 16 1.53 5.45 -5.97
C GLN A 16 1.21 6.89 -6.41
N LEU A 17 2.21 7.78 -6.49
CA LEU A 17 2.03 9.15 -6.95
C LEU A 17 1.54 9.20 -8.40
N LYS A 18 2.10 8.37 -9.28
CA LYS A 18 1.65 8.26 -10.67
C LYS A 18 0.19 7.84 -10.74
N MET A 19 -0.21 6.82 -9.98
CA MET A 19 -1.61 6.39 -9.90
C MET A 19 -2.54 7.52 -9.42
N ILE A 20 -2.15 8.28 -8.39
CA ILE A 20 -2.92 9.43 -7.88
C ILE A 20 -3.07 10.50 -8.98
N CYS A 21 -1.98 10.84 -9.68
CA CYS A 21 -2.01 11.79 -10.78
C CYS A 21 -2.86 11.31 -11.96
N ASP A 22 -2.82 10.02 -12.29
CA ASP A 22 -3.62 9.44 -13.38
C ASP A 22 -5.12 9.47 -13.05
N ILE A 23 -5.51 9.18 -11.80
CA ILE A 23 -6.90 9.31 -11.34
C ILE A 23 -7.34 10.78 -11.39
N ALA A 24 -6.52 11.71 -10.90
CA ALA A 24 -6.82 13.14 -10.93
C ALA A 24 -7.01 13.64 -12.38
N ARG A 25 -6.15 13.19 -13.30
CA ARG A 25 -6.27 13.51 -14.73
C ARG A 25 -7.55 12.92 -15.33
N LEU A 26 -7.91 11.68 -15.00
CA LEU A 26 -9.15 11.08 -15.46
C LEU A 26 -10.39 11.86 -15.01
N ILE A 27 -10.41 12.31 -13.75
CA ILE A 27 -11.49 13.15 -13.21
C ILE A 27 -11.52 14.51 -13.93
N HIS A 28 -10.36 15.10 -14.20
CA HIS A 28 -10.29 16.44 -14.81
C HIS A 28 -10.60 16.44 -16.31
N CYS A 29 -10.09 15.45 -17.07
CA CYS A 29 -10.32 15.34 -18.52
C CYS A 29 -11.73 14.88 -18.88
N ARG A 30 -12.47 14.28 -17.93
CA ARG A 30 -13.86 13.87 -18.12
C ARG A 30 -14.74 14.62 -17.11
N SER A 31 -15.06 15.87 -17.44
CA SER A 31 -15.97 16.71 -16.65
C SER A 31 -17.36 16.07 -16.44
N GLU A 32 -17.76 15.15 -17.32
CA GLU A 32 -19.00 14.36 -17.24
C GLU A 32 -18.72 12.89 -16.88
N LEU A 33 -17.83 12.64 -15.91
CA LEU A 33 -17.64 11.28 -15.42
C LEU A 33 -18.96 10.75 -14.85
N ASP A 34 -19.50 9.67 -15.42
CA ASP A 34 -20.66 8.97 -14.85
C ASP A 34 -20.23 8.23 -13.59
N TRP A 35 -20.29 8.93 -12.47
CA TRP A 35 -19.91 8.39 -11.17
C TRP A 35 -20.77 7.21 -10.73
N LYS A 36 -22.02 7.15 -11.19
CA LYS A 36 -22.90 6.01 -10.89
C LYS A 36 -22.39 4.76 -11.58
N GLN A 37 -21.98 4.87 -12.85
CA GLN A 37 -21.34 3.77 -13.58
C GLN A 37 -20.02 3.35 -12.93
N VAL A 38 -19.18 4.30 -12.54
CA VAL A 38 -17.89 4.02 -11.87
C VAL A 38 -18.09 3.29 -10.54
N ILE A 39 -19.03 3.74 -9.71
CA ILE A 39 -19.37 3.08 -8.44
C ILE A 39 -19.94 1.69 -8.69
N ASN A 40 -20.87 1.53 -9.64
CA ASN A 40 -21.47 0.23 -9.96
C ASN A 40 -20.42 -0.76 -10.44
N TYR A 41 -19.47 -0.30 -11.26
CA TYR A 41 -18.37 -1.12 -11.74
C TYR A 41 -17.41 -1.49 -10.61
N ALA A 42 -17.05 -0.54 -9.73
CA ALA A 42 -16.22 -0.84 -8.57
C ALA A 42 -16.90 -1.83 -7.60
N ASN A 43 -18.21 -1.72 -7.42
CA ASN A 43 -19.01 -2.65 -6.62
C ASN A 43 -19.09 -4.05 -7.25
N SER A 44 -19.27 -4.15 -8.58
CA SER A 44 -19.30 -5.46 -9.26
C SER A 44 -17.97 -6.19 -9.15
N LEU A 45 -16.87 -5.45 -9.10
CA LEU A 45 -15.53 -5.97 -8.84
C LEU A 45 -15.22 -6.18 -7.35
N ARG A 46 -16.09 -5.73 -6.42
CA ARG A 46 -15.87 -5.73 -4.96
C ARG A 46 -14.61 -4.96 -4.54
N ARG A 47 -14.43 -3.78 -5.16
CA ARG A 47 -13.27 -2.88 -5.01
C ARG A 47 -13.68 -1.44 -4.70
N ILE A 48 -14.91 -1.20 -4.25
CA ILE A 48 -15.39 0.16 -3.95
C ILE A 48 -14.53 0.85 -2.90
N ARG A 49 -14.03 0.12 -1.89
CA ARG A 49 -13.10 0.66 -0.90
C ARG A 49 -11.78 1.10 -1.52
N THR A 50 -11.28 0.35 -2.51
CA THR A 50 -10.05 0.73 -3.22
C THR A 50 -10.26 2.01 -4.02
N LEU A 51 -11.41 2.16 -4.66
CA LEU A 51 -11.80 3.41 -5.33
C LEU A 51 -11.83 4.57 -4.33
N PHE A 52 -12.50 4.40 -3.19
CA PHE A 52 -12.59 5.43 -2.15
C PHE A 52 -11.23 5.83 -1.57
N VAL A 53 -10.33 4.87 -1.32
CA VAL A 53 -8.95 5.19 -0.92
C VAL A 53 -8.26 6.08 -1.98
N GLY A 54 -8.39 5.74 -3.26
CA GLY A 54 -7.83 6.55 -4.35
C GLY A 54 -8.42 7.96 -4.41
N LEU A 55 -9.74 8.09 -4.27
CA LEU A 55 -10.44 9.37 -4.27
C LEU A 55 -10.07 10.24 -3.07
N PHE A 56 -9.97 9.66 -1.86
CA PHE A 56 -9.47 10.38 -0.68
C PHE A 56 -8.04 10.89 -0.90
N LEU A 57 -7.15 10.07 -1.49
CA LEU A 57 -5.78 10.50 -1.76
C LEU A 57 -5.73 11.65 -2.76
N VAL A 58 -6.50 11.57 -3.85
CA VAL A 58 -6.57 12.62 -4.86
C VAL A 58 -7.15 13.91 -4.29
N GLN A 59 -8.18 13.83 -3.44
CA GLN A 59 -8.74 14.98 -2.73
C GLN A 59 -7.72 15.59 -1.74
N ASN A 60 -7.11 14.78 -0.89
CA ASN A 60 -6.25 15.24 0.21
C ASN A 60 -4.86 15.70 -0.24
N ILE A 61 -4.34 15.12 -1.33
CA ILE A 61 -2.98 15.43 -1.83
C ILE A 61 -3.01 16.46 -2.94
N LEU A 62 -3.97 16.35 -3.88
CA LEU A 62 -4.03 17.21 -5.06
C LEU A 62 -5.15 18.26 -5.00
N GLY A 63 -5.99 18.25 -3.95
CA GLY A 63 -7.05 19.25 -3.77
C GLY A 63 -8.19 19.13 -4.78
N VAL A 64 -8.35 17.98 -5.43
CA VAL A 64 -9.41 17.77 -6.42
C VAL A 64 -10.78 17.82 -5.75
N LYS A 65 -11.67 18.67 -6.28
CA LYS A 65 -13.05 18.77 -5.83
C LYS A 65 -13.87 17.63 -6.46
N LEU A 66 -14.44 16.78 -5.60
CA LEU A 66 -15.34 15.70 -6.00
C LEU A 66 -16.80 16.18 -5.86
N PRO A 67 -17.74 15.64 -6.67
CA PRO A 67 -19.16 15.92 -6.48
C PRO A 67 -19.63 15.51 -5.08
N GLN A 68 -20.58 16.28 -4.53
CA GLN A 68 -21.08 16.10 -3.16
C GLN A 68 -21.58 14.68 -2.90
N GLU A 69 -22.30 14.07 -3.85
CA GLU A 69 -22.81 12.71 -3.72
C GLU A 69 -21.68 11.68 -3.47
N ILE A 70 -20.53 11.86 -4.14
CA ILE A 70 -19.38 10.96 -4.02
C ILE A 70 -18.65 11.19 -2.71
N TYR A 71 -18.49 12.45 -2.33
CA TYR A 71 -17.92 12.81 -1.04
C TYR A 71 -18.70 12.18 0.12
N GLU A 72 -20.03 12.26 0.12
CA GLU A 72 -20.88 11.68 1.16
C GLU A 72 -20.79 10.14 1.22
N LYS A 73 -20.74 9.46 0.07
CA LYS A 73 -20.56 8.00 0.02
C LYS A 73 -19.19 7.60 0.57
N MET A 74 -18.16 8.36 0.20
CA MET A 74 -16.79 8.09 0.58
C MET A 74 -16.56 8.28 2.09
N GLN A 75 -17.17 9.31 2.69
CA GLN A 75 -17.09 9.56 4.13
C GLN A 75 -17.76 8.48 4.99
N LYS A 76 -18.66 7.66 4.43
CA LYS A 76 -19.27 6.53 5.16
C LYS A 76 -18.32 5.33 5.31
N ASP A 77 -17.22 5.25 4.56
CA ASP A 77 -16.22 4.18 4.69
C ASP A 77 -15.01 4.67 5.50
N GLU A 78 -15.14 4.57 6.84
CA GLU A 78 -14.07 4.92 7.79
C GLU A 78 -12.78 4.11 7.57
N VAL A 79 -12.91 2.89 7.03
CA VAL A 79 -11.75 2.05 6.73
C VAL A 79 -10.99 2.62 5.53
N ALA A 80 -11.71 3.04 4.48
CA ALA A 80 -11.11 3.71 3.33
C ALA A 80 -10.38 4.99 3.74
N LYS A 81 -11.01 5.81 4.61
CA LYS A 81 -10.42 7.03 5.15
C LYS A 81 -9.11 6.74 5.89
N SER A 82 -9.15 5.83 6.88
CA SER A 82 -7.96 5.43 7.65
C SER A 82 -6.84 4.85 6.77
N LEU A 83 -7.19 4.08 5.74
CA LEU A 83 -6.21 3.54 4.80
C LEU A 83 -5.58 4.66 3.95
N SER A 84 -6.37 5.63 3.50
CA SER A 84 -5.86 6.78 2.75
C SER A 84 -4.88 7.63 3.57
N GLU A 85 -5.17 7.87 4.85
CA GLU A 85 -4.28 8.58 5.77
C GLU A 85 -2.98 7.82 6.00
N GLN A 86 -3.03 6.48 6.12
CA GLN A 86 -1.83 5.65 6.22
C GLN A 86 -0.96 5.75 4.96
N VAL A 87 -1.57 5.72 3.77
CA VAL A 87 -0.83 5.88 2.51
C VAL A 87 -0.22 7.29 2.42
N GLN A 88 -1.00 8.33 2.71
CA GLN A 88 -0.51 9.70 2.73
C GLN A 88 0.67 9.87 3.70
N LYS A 89 0.55 9.32 4.91
CA LYS A 89 1.62 9.33 5.91
C LYS A 89 2.89 8.65 5.38
N ARG A 90 2.77 7.49 4.72
CA ARG A 90 3.92 6.79 4.11
C ARG A 90 4.55 7.54 2.93
N LEU A 91 3.74 8.28 2.18
CA LEU A 91 4.21 9.08 1.05
C LEU A 91 5.07 10.26 1.53
N PHE A 92 4.69 10.92 2.63
CA PHE A 92 5.34 12.16 3.09
C PHE A 92 6.25 12.00 4.31
N GLN A 93 6.06 10.97 5.13
CA GLN A 93 6.97 10.67 6.23
C GLN A 93 8.02 9.70 5.73
N ASN A 94 9.25 10.19 5.73
CA ASN A 94 10.47 9.58 5.21
C ASN A 94 10.87 8.31 5.98
N GLN A 95 9.98 7.32 6.04
CA GLN A 95 10.24 6.01 6.61
C GLN A 95 10.92 5.20 5.52
N GLY A 96 12.26 5.31 5.43
CA GLY A 96 13.10 4.47 4.55
C GLY A 96 13.04 2.96 4.84
N CYS A 97 12.09 2.52 5.67
CA CYS A 97 11.75 1.13 5.87
C CYS A 97 10.54 0.81 5.01
N ASP A 98 10.76 -0.04 4.00
CA ASP A 98 9.67 -0.73 3.32
C ASP A 98 8.75 -1.38 4.37
N PRO A 99 7.43 -1.10 4.39
CA PRO A 99 6.54 -1.65 5.40
C PRO A 99 6.70 -3.17 5.43
N GLY A 100 6.84 -3.71 6.65
CA GLY A 100 7.07 -5.14 6.84
C GLY A 100 5.99 -5.96 6.15
N ILE A 101 6.33 -7.19 5.74
CA ILE A 101 5.42 -8.09 4.99
C ILE A 101 4.06 -8.23 5.68
N LEU A 102 4.03 -8.21 7.02
CA LEU A 102 2.82 -8.24 7.84
C LEU A 102 2.01 -6.95 7.69
N GLU A 103 2.64 -5.79 7.74
CA GLU A 103 1.98 -4.50 7.58
C GLU A 103 1.37 -4.34 6.17
N LYS A 104 2.11 -4.78 5.14
CA LYS A 104 1.59 -4.88 3.76
C LYS A 104 0.42 -5.87 3.68
N THR A 105 0.50 -7.01 4.36
CA THR A 105 -0.55 -8.03 4.36
C THR A 105 -1.82 -7.51 5.08
N PHE A 106 -1.68 -6.89 6.25
CA PHE A 106 -2.78 -6.29 6.99
C PHE A 106 -3.44 -5.14 6.22
N PHE A 107 -2.65 -4.29 5.57
CA PHE A 107 -3.17 -3.24 4.69
C PHE A 107 -4.00 -3.83 3.54
N ASN A 108 -3.48 -4.83 2.85
CA ASN A 108 -4.18 -5.54 1.77
C ASN A 108 -5.43 -6.31 2.24
N LEU A 109 -5.43 -6.81 3.49
CA LEU A 109 -6.59 -7.44 4.12
C LEU A 109 -7.68 -6.42 4.46
N LYS A 110 -7.32 -5.25 4.98
CA LYS A 110 -8.26 -4.15 5.28
C LYS A 110 -8.90 -3.58 4.00
N LEU A 111 -8.15 -3.57 2.89
CA LEU A 111 -8.66 -3.21 1.56
C LEU A 111 -9.74 -4.16 1.03
N ARG A 112 -9.81 -5.41 1.51
CA ARG A 112 -10.77 -6.40 1.03
C ARG A 112 -12.11 -6.31 1.76
N GLU A 113 -13.18 -6.32 0.99
CA GLU A 113 -14.55 -6.07 1.47
C GLU A 113 -15.21 -7.32 2.04
N THR A 114 -15.00 -8.49 1.45
CA THR A 114 -15.65 -9.75 1.88
C THR A 114 -14.74 -10.66 2.70
N LEU A 115 -15.33 -11.47 3.59
CA LEU A 115 -14.60 -12.48 4.37
C LEU A 115 -13.95 -13.55 3.48
N GLN A 116 -14.56 -13.87 2.34
CA GLN A 116 -14.04 -14.85 1.39
C GLN A 116 -12.79 -14.33 0.68
N ASP A 117 -12.79 -13.06 0.26
CA ASP A 117 -11.62 -12.42 -0.32
C ASP A 117 -10.48 -12.28 0.69
N LYS A 118 -10.82 -11.99 1.95
CA LYS A 118 -9.86 -11.99 3.08
C LYS A 118 -9.25 -13.38 3.27
N ALA A 119 -10.06 -14.44 3.35
CA ALA A 119 -9.59 -15.82 3.55
C ALA A 119 -8.72 -16.35 2.39
N ARG A 120 -9.07 -16.02 1.14
CA ARG A 120 -8.25 -16.39 -0.02
C ARG A 120 -6.89 -15.69 0.01
N TYR A 121 -6.86 -14.43 0.42
CA TYR A 121 -5.63 -13.66 0.53
C TYR A 121 -4.79 -14.04 1.74
N THR A 122 -5.40 -14.32 2.90
CA THR A 122 -4.64 -14.84 4.05
C THR A 122 -3.94 -16.13 3.66
N ARG A 123 -4.62 -17.08 3.00
CA ARG A 123 -3.99 -18.31 2.53
C ARG A 123 -2.79 -18.06 1.62
N PHE A 124 -2.89 -17.12 0.68
CA PHE A 124 -1.81 -16.76 -0.24
C PHE A 124 -0.67 -15.94 0.42
N SER A 125 -0.99 -15.09 1.39
CA SER A 125 -0.01 -14.26 2.07
C SER A 125 0.74 -15.03 3.14
N SER A 126 0.08 -15.94 3.88
CA SER A 126 0.72 -16.79 4.89
C SER A 126 1.88 -17.61 4.33
N THR A 127 1.77 -18.12 3.10
CA THR A 127 2.85 -18.87 2.46
C THR A 127 4.06 -17.98 2.19
N LYS A 128 3.86 -16.77 1.65
CA LYS A 128 4.94 -15.81 1.39
C LYS A 128 5.58 -15.25 2.67
N VAL A 129 4.77 -15.03 3.71
CA VAL A 129 5.25 -14.58 5.02
C VAL A 129 6.18 -15.64 5.63
N LEU A 130 5.74 -16.91 5.65
CA LEU A 130 6.55 -18.03 6.17
C LEU A 130 7.86 -18.22 5.39
N GLU A 131 7.81 -18.15 4.06
CA GLU A 131 8.97 -18.27 3.19
C GLU A 131 10.01 -17.18 3.44
N GLN A 132 9.56 -15.94 3.66
CA GLN A 132 10.45 -14.82 3.92
C GLN A 132 11.02 -14.82 5.35
N PHE A 133 10.24 -15.24 6.36
CA PHE A 133 10.77 -15.49 7.71
C PHE A 133 11.84 -16.57 7.70
N ASN A 134 11.62 -17.66 6.96
CA ASN A 134 12.61 -18.72 6.79
C ASN A 134 13.91 -18.19 6.14
N ASN A 135 13.78 -17.43 5.05
CA ASN A 135 14.93 -16.81 4.38
C ASN A 135 15.68 -15.81 5.27
N LYS A 136 14.96 -15.02 6.08
CA LYS A 136 15.57 -14.06 7.00
C LYS A 136 16.32 -14.77 8.14
N ALA A 137 15.74 -15.83 8.70
CA ALA A 137 16.40 -16.69 9.70
C ALA A 137 17.65 -17.37 9.12
N HIS A 138 17.57 -17.88 7.88
CA HIS A 138 18.72 -18.46 7.19
C HIS A 138 19.85 -17.44 6.95
N SER A 139 19.51 -16.21 6.55
CA SER A 139 20.48 -15.13 6.37
C SER A 139 21.16 -14.75 7.70
N PHE A 140 20.41 -14.69 8.79
CA PHE A 140 20.92 -14.36 10.13
C PHE A 140 21.85 -15.45 10.66
N ILE A 141 21.47 -16.73 10.54
CA ILE A 141 22.30 -17.87 10.93
C ILE A 141 23.57 -17.93 10.07
N SER A 142 23.47 -17.66 8.76
CA SER A 142 24.64 -17.62 7.87
C SER A 142 25.61 -16.47 8.21
N GLY A 143 25.10 -15.32 8.65
CA GLY A 143 25.89 -14.17 9.09
C GLY A 143 26.58 -14.37 10.45
N LEU A 144 26.04 -15.26 11.30
CA LEU A 144 26.64 -15.61 12.60
C LEU A 144 27.77 -16.63 12.50
N LYS A 145 27.78 -17.49 11.46
CA LYS A 145 28.85 -18.48 11.21
C LYS A 145 30.28 -17.90 11.22
N PRO A 146 30.58 -16.77 10.58
CA PRO A 146 31.93 -16.21 10.63
C PRO A 146 32.31 -15.64 12.02
N ILE A 147 31.33 -15.18 12.80
CA ILE A 147 31.55 -14.62 14.15
C ILE A 147 31.86 -15.74 15.15
N THR A 148 31.11 -16.84 15.09
CA THR A 148 31.37 -18.02 15.92
C THR A 148 32.72 -18.66 15.61
N GLN A 149 33.11 -18.72 14.32
CA GLN A 149 34.43 -19.23 13.92
C GLN A 149 35.58 -18.34 14.44
N LYS A 150 35.41 -17.01 14.44
CA LYS A 150 36.40 -16.06 14.97
C LYS A 150 36.57 -16.18 16.48
N LEU A 151 35.48 -16.41 17.22
CA LEU A 151 35.51 -16.60 18.68
C LEU A 151 36.13 -17.96 19.09
N ILE A 152 35.96 -18.99 18.28
CA ILE A 152 36.60 -20.31 18.49
C ILE A 152 38.12 -20.22 18.26
N ASN A 153 38.56 -19.46 17.25
CA ASN A 153 39.99 -19.29 16.95
C ASN A 153 40.74 -18.41 17.97
N TYR A 154 40.03 -17.54 18.72
CA TYR A 154 40.61 -16.72 19.80
C TYR A 154 40.80 -17.47 21.13
N ARG A 155 40.24 -18.68 21.27
CA ARG A 155 40.31 -19.53 22.47
C ARG A 155 41.33 -20.67 22.36
N LYS A 156 42.12 -20.73 21.29
CA LYS A 156 43.28 -21.61 21.13
C LYS A 156 44.55 -20.78 21.12
#